data_AF-A0A2G6LCT3-F1
#
_entry.id   AF-A0A2G6LCT3-F1
#
_cell.length_a   1.000
_cell.length_b   1.000
_cell.length_c   1.000
_cell.angle_alpha   90.00
_cell.angle_beta   90.00
_cell.angle_gamma   90.00
#
_symmetry.space_group_name_H-M   'P 1'
#
loop_
_entity.id
_entity.type
_entity.pdbx_description
1 polymer ?
#
loop_
_entity_poly.entity_id
_entity_poly.type
_entity_poly.pdbx_seq_one_letter_code
_entity_poly.pdbx_strand_id
1 'polypeptide(L)'
;MKKLILISALAATFCTVAETNCDTPAVVLENCAIQQTLPGSKATGAFLNIKKADDSDLALVSATAPTVTDHVEIHEMTLSDGKMKMSQISSYPLKKGDNIFKKGGYHIMLMDMKKELKIGEQHKLTLNFSDGSSATCTADVKSVEALTPKAMKSMHHGAMHQHSDGDKHEMKMEK
;
A
#
# COMPACT_ATOMS: atom_id res chain seq x y z
N MET A 1 -23.43 -67.66 -42.60
CA MET A 1 -24.39 -66.92 -41.76
C MET A 1 -24.27 -67.40 -40.32
N LYS A 2 -23.97 -66.47 -39.42
CA LYS A 2 -24.10 -66.43 -37.94
C LYS A 2 -22.79 -65.93 -37.31
N LYS A 3 -22.88 -64.66 -36.90
CA LYS A 3 -21.88 -63.79 -36.29
C LYS A 3 -21.69 -64.17 -34.83
N LEU A 4 -20.52 -63.91 -34.24
CA LEU A 4 -20.40 -63.60 -32.80
C LEU A 4 -19.24 -62.62 -32.59
N ILE A 5 -19.58 -61.44 -32.07
CA ILE A 5 -18.71 -60.33 -31.69
C ILE A 5 -18.44 -60.47 -30.19
N LEU A 6 -17.18 -60.38 -29.77
CA LEU A 6 -16.78 -60.28 -28.36
C LEU A 6 -16.44 -58.81 -28.05
N ILE A 7 -17.14 -58.25 -27.07
CA ILE A 7 -17.00 -56.88 -26.56
C ILE A 7 -16.08 -56.93 -25.34
N SER A 8 -14.94 -56.24 -25.39
CA SER A 8 -14.04 -56.05 -24.25
C SER A 8 -14.28 -54.68 -23.63
N ALA A 9 -14.69 -54.67 -22.36
CA ALA A 9 -14.96 -53.47 -21.58
C ALA A 9 -13.66 -52.81 -21.09
N LEU A 10 -13.51 -51.51 -21.32
CA LEU A 10 -12.43 -50.68 -20.77
C LEU A 10 -13.01 -49.76 -19.68
N ALA A 11 -12.67 -50.04 -18.43
CA ALA A 11 -13.06 -49.22 -17.29
C ALA A 11 -12.12 -48.02 -17.18
N ALA A 12 -12.57 -46.84 -17.61
CA ALA A 12 -11.89 -45.57 -17.37
C ALA A 12 -12.28 -45.05 -15.97
N THR A 13 -11.31 -45.00 -15.06
CA THR A 13 -11.49 -44.37 -13.75
C THR A 13 -11.39 -42.86 -13.95
N PHE A 14 -12.52 -42.17 -13.87
CA PHE A 14 -12.57 -40.70 -13.88
C PHE A 14 -12.08 -40.18 -12.52
N CYS A 15 -10.89 -39.59 -12.50
CA CYS A 15 -10.43 -38.79 -11.37
C CYS A 15 -11.16 -37.44 -11.44
N THR A 16 -12.16 -37.24 -10.58
CA THR A 16 -12.85 -35.96 -10.45
C THR A 16 -11.89 -34.95 -9.83
N VAL A 17 -11.38 -34.02 -10.62
CA VAL A 17 -10.72 -32.82 -10.11
C VAL A 17 -11.81 -31.95 -9.49
N ALA A 18 -11.78 -31.80 -8.17
CA ALA A 18 -12.62 -30.82 -7.50
C ALA A 18 -12.11 -29.42 -7.88
N GLU A 19 -12.86 -28.72 -8.72
CA GLU A 19 -12.66 -27.30 -8.94
C GLU A 19 -13.05 -26.58 -7.64
N THR A 20 -12.06 -26.16 -6.87
CA THR A 20 -12.26 -25.19 -5.79
C THR A 20 -12.68 -23.88 -6.44
N ASN A 21 -13.99 -23.65 -6.48
CA ASN A 21 -14.56 -22.33 -6.74
C ASN A 21 -14.16 -21.45 -5.56
N CYS A 22 -12.99 -20.82 -5.69
CA CYS A 22 -12.56 -19.76 -4.79
C CYS A 22 -13.42 -18.54 -5.15
N ASP A 23 -14.58 -18.43 -4.51
CA ASP A 23 -15.38 -17.21 -4.45
C ASP A 23 -14.52 -16.17 -3.73
N THR A 24 -13.56 -15.64 -4.48
CA THR A 24 -12.62 -14.64 -4.01
C THR A 24 -13.43 -13.35 -3.99
N PRO A 25 -13.56 -12.66 -2.85
CA PRO A 25 -14.19 -11.36 -2.85
C PRO A 25 -13.51 -10.52 -3.93
N ALA A 26 -14.30 -9.96 -4.84
CA ALA A 26 -13.77 -9.28 -6.01
C ALA A 26 -13.10 -7.97 -5.56
N VAL A 27 -11.84 -8.08 -5.19
CA VAL A 27 -10.97 -6.98 -4.79
C VAL A 27 -10.07 -6.64 -5.98
N VAL A 28 -10.16 -5.39 -6.42
CA VAL A 28 -9.32 -4.84 -7.48
C VAL A 28 -8.36 -3.83 -6.88
N LEU A 29 -7.09 -3.95 -7.20
CA LEU A 29 -6.05 -3.02 -6.78
C LEU A 29 -5.78 -2.01 -7.89
N GLU A 30 -5.93 -0.74 -7.58
CA GLU A 30 -5.73 0.35 -8.53
C GLU A 30 -4.64 1.31 -8.04
N ASN A 31 -3.99 2.00 -8.98
CA ASN A 31 -3.02 3.07 -8.69
C ASN A 31 -1.87 2.66 -7.75
N CYS A 32 -1.43 1.40 -7.82
CA CYS A 32 -0.34 0.90 -6.99
C CYS A 32 0.97 1.65 -7.27
N ALA A 33 1.53 2.24 -6.23
CA ALA A 33 2.78 2.98 -6.30
C ALA A 33 3.61 2.80 -5.04
N ILE A 34 4.94 2.83 -5.19
CA ILE A 34 5.89 2.87 -4.09
C ILE A 34 6.61 4.22 -4.14
N GLN A 35 6.86 4.84 -3.00
CA GLN A 35 7.69 6.04 -2.96
C GLN A 35 9.16 5.67 -3.19
N GLN A 36 9.82 6.43 -4.05
CA GLN A 36 11.28 6.34 -4.20
C GLN A 36 11.97 6.49 -2.84
N THR A 37 13.13 5.85 -2.69
CA THR A 37 13.97 6.02 -1.50
C THR A 37 15.14 6.95 -1.79
N LEU A 38 15.55 7.73 -0.80
CA LEU A 38 16.82 8.44 -0.84
C LEU A 38 17.96 7.55 -0.30
N PRO A 39 19.23 7.85 -0.64
CA PRO A 39 20.36 7.11 -0.09
C PRO A 39 20.34 7.03 1.43
N GLY A 40 20.53 5.82 1.96
CA GLY A 40 20.49 5.54 3.39
C GLY A 40 19.10 5.32 3.99
N SER A 41 18.01 5.49 3.23
CA SER A 41 16.64 5.23 3.72
C SER A 41 16.47 3.76 4.08
N LYS A 42 15.93 3.50 5.27
CA LYS A 42 15.62 2.14 5.75
C LYS A 42 14.16 1.75 5.61
N ALA A 43 13.29 2.70 5.25
CA ALA A 43 11.87 2.47 5.06
C ALA A 43 11.31 3.32 3.93
N THR A 44 10.22 2.86 3.32
CA THR A 44 9.43 3.63 2.36
C THR A 44 7.95 3.24 2.43
N GLY A 45 7.08 4.07 1.85
CA GLY A 45 5.64 3.83 1.81
C GLY A 45 5.17 3.35 0.44
N ALA A 46 4.20 2.43 0.44
CA ALA A 46 3.42 2.02 -0.71
C ALA A 46 1.96 2.49 -0.57
N PHE A 47 1.39 2.91 -1.69
CA PHE A 47 0.09 3.58 -1.81
C PHE A 47 -0.70 2.98 -2.95
N LEU A 48 -2.02 2.89 -2.78
CA LEU A 48 -2.93 2.19 -3.69
C LEU A 48 -4.38 2.48 -3.32
N ASN A 49 -5.30 2.14 -4.20
CA ASN A 49 -6.71 2.04 -3.89
C ASN A 49 -7.13 0.57 -3.93
N ILE A 50 -7.78 0.10 -2.86
CA ILE A 50 -8.37 -1.24 -2.80
C ILE A 50 -9.87 -1.08 -3.04
N LYS A 51 -10.34 -1.56 -4.20
CA LYS A 51 -11.75 -1.49 -4.59
C LYS A 51 -12.43 -2.82 -4.30
N LYS A 52 -13.37 -2.81 -3.35
CA LYS A 52 -14.14 -3.99 -2.93
C LYS A 52 -15.55 -3.93 -3.52
N ALA A 53 -15.97 -4.98 -4.24
CA ALA A 53 -17.24 -5.00 -4.97
C ALA A 53 -18.48 -5.19 -4.07
N ASP A 54 -18.38 -6.06 -3.08
CA ASP A 54 -19.49 -6.46 -2.21
C ASP A 54 -19.36 -5.88 -0.79
N ASP A 55 -20.31 -6.24 0.08
CA ASP A 55 -20.37 -5.78 1.48
C ASP A 55 -20.03 -6.91 2.50
N SER A 56 -19.37 -7.98 2.05
CA SER A 56 -18.91 -9.05 2.94
C SER A 56 -17.85 -8.57 3.95
N ASP A 57 -17.74 -9.21 5.11
CA ASP A 57 -16.69 -8.87 6.07
C ASP A 57 -15.31 -9.30 5.54
N LEU A 58 -14.46 -8.32 5.23
CA LEU A 58 -13.10 -8.57 4.74
C LEU A 58 -12.14 -7.52 5.31
N ALA A 59 -10.98 -7.95 5.77
CA ALA A 59 -9.93 -7.06 6.24
C ALA A 59 -8.60 -7.35 5.54
N LEU A 60 -7.82 -6.32 5.27
CA LEU A 60 -6.41 -6.44 4.93
C LEU A 60 -5.64 -6.78 6.21
N VAL A 61 -4.94 -7.91 6.24
CA VAL A 61 -4.22 -8.38 7.43
C VAL A 61 -2.71 -8.36 7.26
N SER A 62 -2.22 -8.45 6.02
CA SER A 62 -0.78 -8.26 5.73
C SER A 62 -0.56 -7.90 4.27
N ALA A 63 0.66 -7.47 3.95
CA ALA A 63 1.11 -7.27 2.59
C ALA A 63 2.53 -7.84 2.45
N THR A 64 2.94 -8.15 1.22
CA THR A 64 4.29 -8.63 0.90
C THR A 64 4.81 -7.98 -0.37
N ALA A 65 6.12 -7.72 -0.39
CA ALA A 65 6.82 -7.14 -1.52
C ALA A 65 8.22 -7.77 -1.65
N PRO A 66 8.32 -9.07 -2.01
CA PRO A 66 9.54 -9.87 -1.87
C PRO A 66 10.73 -9.35 -2.70
N THR A 67 10.48 -8.59 -3.77
CA THR A 67 11.56 -7.96 -4.56
C THR A 67 12.14 -6.71 -3.92
N VAL A 68 11.54 -6.24 -2.82
CA VAL A 68 11.83 -4.97 -2.14
C VAL A 68 12.33 -5.23 -0.72
N THR A 69 11.54 -5.96 0.08
CA THR A 69 11.84 -6.27 1.48
C THR A 69 11.06 -7.50 1.97
N ASP A 70 11.58 -8.11 3.03
CA ASP A 70 10.95 -9.21 3.77
C ASP A 70 10.06 -8.68 4.92
N HIS A 71 10.13 -7.38 5.23
CA HIS A 71 9.43 -6.77 6.36
C HIS A 71 8.46 -5.69 5.89
N VAL A 72 7.16 -5.98 6.00
CA VAL A 72 6.07 -5.12 5.54
C VAL A 72 5.03 -4.95 6.65
N GLU A 73 4.61 -3.72 6.88
CA GLU A 73 3.66 -3.35 7.92
C GLU A 73 2.51 -2.51 7.35
N ILE A 74 1.35 -2.50 8.02
CA ILE A 74 0.23 -1.62 7.69
C ILE A 74 0.21 -0.50 8.72
N HIS A 75 0.22 0.75 8.27
CA HIS A 75 0.32 1.92 9.14
C HIS A 75 -0.84 2.86 8.93
N GLU A 76 -1.23 3.54 10.01
CA GLU A 76 -2.13 4.68 9.99
C GLU A 76 -1.40 5.96 10.40
N MET A 77 -1.93 7.10 9.95
CA MET A 77 -1.51 8.42 10.38
C MET A 77 -2.64 9.09 11.15
N THR A 78 -2.41 9.38 12.42
CA THR A 78 -3.39 10.02 13.31
C THR A 78 -2.84 11.32 13.87
N LEU A 79 -3.72 12.30 14.12
CA LEU A 79 -3.35 13.53 14.82
C LEU A 79 -3.57 13.30 16.31
N SER A 80 -2.49 13.23 17.08
CA SER A 80 -2.52 13.17 18.54
C SER A 80 -1.76 14.37 19.09
N ASP A 81 -2.39 15.15 19.97
CA ASP A 81 -1.74 16.27 20.67
C ASP A 81 -1.11 17.31 19.72
N GLY A 82 -1.78 17.57 18.60
CA GLY A 82 -1.29 18.49 17.56
C GLY A 82 -0.11 17.95 16.74
N LYS A 83 0.27 16.68 16.93
CA LYS A 83 1.36 16.02 16.21
C LYS A 83 0.82 14.87 15.36
N MET A 84 1.32 14.75 14.14
CA MET A 84 1.06 13.58 13.29
C MET A 84 1.85 12.40 13.83
N LYS A 85 1.15 11.33 14.20
CA LYS A 85 1.71 10.08 14.68
C LYS A 85 1.48 9.00 13.62
N MET A 86 2.55 8.30 13.24
CA MET A 86 2.46 7.07 12.46
C MET A 86 2.42 5.89 13.43
N SER A 87 1.45 5.01 13.27
CA SER A 87 1.34 3.80 14.12
C SER A 87 1.01 2.58 13.26
N GLN A 88 1.67 1.47 13.55
CA GLN A 88 1.34 0.18 12.96
C GLN A 88 -0.02 -0.30 13.45
N ILE A 89 -0.79 -0.90 12.56
CA ILE A 89 -2.05 -1.58 12.85
C ILE A 89 -1.95 -3.04 12.39
N SER A 90 -2.63 -3.94 13.10
CA SER A 90 -2.63 -5.38 12.79
C SER A 90 -3.50 -5.73 11.58
N SER A 91 -4.52 -4.91 11.30
CA SER A 91 -5.47 -5.15 10.22
C SER A 91 -6.22 -3.87 9.86
N TYR A 92 -6.67 -3.78 8.62
CA TYR A 92 -7.53 -2.71 8.12
C TYR A 92 -8.85 -3.29 7.56
N PRO A 93 -10.01 -3.03 8.18
CA PRO A 93 -11.30 -3.49 7.67
C PRO A 93 -11.65 -2.76 6.36
N LEU A 94 -12.00 -3.52 5.32
CA LEU A 94 -12.38 -2.97 4.03
C LEU A 94 -13.87 -2.66 3.98
N LYS A 95 -14.19 -1.47 3.48
CA LYS A 95 -15.55 -1.07 3.15
C LYS A 95 -15.86 -1.40 1.69
N LYS A 96 -17.13 -1.62 1.36
CA LYS A 96 -17.58 -1.66 -0.03
C LYS A 96 -17.17 -0.36 -0.76
N GLY A 97 -16.69 -0.50 -1.98
CA GLY A 97 -16.17 0.62 -2.79
C GLY A 97 -14.69 0.87 -2.53
N ASP A 98 -14.31 2.15 -2.47
CA ASP A 98 -12.92 2.57 -2.42
C ASP A 98 -12.34 2.57 -0.99
N ASN A 99 -11.15 1.98 -0.85
CA ASN A 99 -10.35 2.01 0.36
C ASN A 99 -8.98 2.58 0.00
N ILE A 100 -8.80 3.89 0.25
CA ILE A 100 -7.67 4.66 -0.27
C ILE A 100 -6.51 4.64 0.72
N PHE A 101 -5.39 4.04 0.29
CA PHE A 101 -4.10 4.09 0.97
C PHE A 101 -3.25 5.17 0.32
N LYS A 102 -2.98 6.25 1.05
CA LYS A 102 -2.31 7.45 0.54
C LYS A 102 -1.40 8.07 1.59
N LYS A 103 -0.45 8.87 1.12
CA LYS A 103 0.41 9.67 1.98
C LYS A 103 -0.45 10.62 2.84
N GLY A 104 -0.18 10.62 4.14
CA GLY A 104 -0.98 11.36 5.14
C GLY A 104 -2.14 10.58 5.75
N GLY A 105 -2.40 9.33 5.34
CA GLY A 105 -3.44 8.46 5.89
C GLY A 105 -2.94 7.03 6.06
N TYR A 106 -3.80 6.05 5.76
CA TYR A 106 -3.40 4.65 5.73
C TYR A 106 -2.38 4.39 4.61
N HIS A 107 -1.37 3.58 4.89
CA HIS A 107 -0.34 3.22 3.92
C HIS A 107 0.34 1.90 4.32
N ILE A 108 0.98 1.26 3.35
CA ILE A 108 1.79 0.07 3.59
C ILE A 108 3.24 0.52 3.74
N MET A 109 3.86 0.21 4.89
CA MET A 109 5.25 0.51 5.15
C MET A 109 6.13 -0.67 4.76
N LEU A 110 7.12 -0.40 3.91
CA LEU A 110 8.16 -1.33 3.50
C LEU A 110 9.42 -1.00 4.33
N MET A 111 9.76 -1.88 5.27
CA MET A 111 10.83 -1.68 6.26
C MET A 111 12.11 -2.41 5.83
N ASP A 112 13.21 -2.24 6.57
CA ASP A 112 14.47 -2.96 6.37
C ASP A 112 14.99 -2.96 4.92
N MET A 113 14.86 -1.82 4.26
CA MET A 113 15.26 -1.63 2.87
C MET A 113 16.76 -1.92 2.67
N LYS A 114 17.07 -2.95 1.88
CA LYS A 114 18.43 -3.39 1.55
C LYS A 114 19.03 -2.64 0.34
N LYS A 115 18.16 -2.07 -0.51
CA LYS A 115 18.53 -1.35 -1.72
C LYS A 115 17.65 -0.12 -1.90
N GLU A 116 18.16 0.84 -2.65
CA GLU A 116 17.39 1.99 -3.08
C GLU A 116 16.38 1.59 -4.17
N LEU A 117 15.19 2.18 -4.12
CA LEU A 117 14.17 2.14 -5.16
C LEU A 117 14.22 3.42 -5.98
N LYS A 118 14.38 3.27 -7.29
CA LYS A 118 14.52 4.39 -8.24
C LYS A 118 13.24 4.59 -9.04
N ILE A 119 12.96 5.84 -9.41
CA ILE A 119 11.79 6.19 -10.24
C ILE A 119 11.78 5.33 -11.51
N GLY A 120 10.60 4.82 -11.85
CA GLY A 120 10.39 4.00 -13.05
C GLY A 120 10.64 2.50 -12.83
N GLU A 121 11.19 2.10 -11.68
CA GLU A 121 11.19 0.70 -11.28
C GLU A 121 9.78 0.21 -10.98
N GLN A 122 9.57 -1.10 -11.14
CA GLN A 122 8.31 -1.76 -10.88
C GLN A 122 8.52 -2.94 -9.95
N HIS A 123 7.67 -3.06 -8.93
CA HIS A 123 7.73 -4.15 -7.97
C HIS A 123 6.36 -4.74 -7.73
N LYS A 124 6.33 -6.07 -7.54
CA LYS A 124 5.11 -6.78 -7.20
C LYS A 124 4.75 -6.51 -5.74
N LEU A 125 3.54 -6.01 -5.51
CA LEU A 125 2.92 -5.86 -4.18
C LEU A 125 1.76 -6.85 -4.09
N THR A 126 1.76 -7.67 -3.05
CA THR A 126 0.68 -8.63 -2.77
C THR A 126 0.02 -8.27 -1.45
N LEU A 127 -1.30 -8.18 -1.44
CA LEU A 127 -2.13 -7.96 -0.26
C LEU A 127 -2.78 -9.28 0.14
N ASN A 128 -2.77 -9.57 1.44
CA ASN A 128 -3.37 -10.77 2.00
C ASN A 128 -4.55 -10.37 2.89
N PHE A 129 -5.68 -11.04 2.72
CA PHE A 129 -6.92 -10.71 3.39
C PHE A 129 -7.29 -11.75 4.46
N SER A 130 -8.21 -11.37 5.35
CA SER A 130 -8.62 -12.15 6.52
C SER A 130 -9.29 -13.49 6.19
N ASP A 131 -9.81 -13.65 4.97
CA ASP A 131 -10.41 -14.89 4.47
C ASP A 131 -9.38 -15.86 3.85
N GLY A 132 -8.09 -15.48 3.85
CA GLY A 132 -7.01 -16.25 3.25
C GLY A 132 -6.80 -15.98 1.77
N SER A 133 -7.62 -15.12 1.14
CA SER A 133 -7.42 -14.69 -0.23
C SER A 133 -6.29 -13.66 -0.35
N SER A 134 -5.82 -13.43 -1.58
CA SER A 134 -4.83 -12.40 -1.85
C SER A 134 -5.07 -11.71 -3.19
N ALA A 135 -4.65 -10.45 -3.29
CA ALA A 135 -4.66 -9.68 -4.53
C ALA A 135 -3.26 -9.13 -4.80
N THR A 136 -2.87 -9.10 -6.06
CA THR A 136 -1.53 -8.64 -6.48
C THR A 136 -1.64 -7.49 -7.45
N CYS A 137 -0.74 -6.51 -7.33
CA CYS A 137 -0.54 -5.49 -8.35
C CYS A 137 0.95 -5.22 -8.59
N THR A 138 1.24 -4.70 -9.78
CA THR A 138 2.54 -4.10 -10.09
C THR A 138 2.52 -2.65 -9.62
N ALA A 139 3.40 -2.32 -8.68
CA ALA A 139 3.53 -0.97 -8.13
C ALA A 139 4.68 -0.22 -8.79
N ASP A 140 4.38 0.95 -9.37
CA ASP A 140 5.39 1.82 -9.96
C ASP A 140 6.09 2.66 -8.88
N VAL A 141 7.42 2.74 -8.94
CA VAL A 141 8.19 3.63 -8.06
C VAL A 141 8.07 5.07 -8.55
N LYS A 142 7.50 5.94 -7.70
CA LYS A 142 7.21 7.35 -8.00
C LYS A 142 7.93 8.29 -7.05
N SER A 143 8.15 9.52 -7.50
CA SER A 143 8.75 10.57 -6.67
C SER A 143 7.84 10.96 -5.51
N VAL A 144 8.44 11.52 -4.46
CA VAL A 144 7.71 12.08 -3.31
C VAL A 144 6.67 13.10 -3.77
N GLU A 145 7.02 13.93 -4.75
CA GLU A 145 6.17 14.99 -5.29
C GLU A 145 4.96 14.44 -6.03
N ALA A 146 5.13 13.38 -6.81
CA ALA A 146 4.05 12.72 -7.53
C ALA A 146 3.02 12.07 -6.60
N LEU A 147 3.44 11.69 -5.38
CA LEU A 147 2.61 11.02 -4.38
C LEU A 147 2.05 11.96 -3.31
N THR A 148 2.47 13.23 -3.29
CA THR A 148 2.02 14.20 -2.28
C THR A 148 0.76 14.93 -2.79
N PRO A 149 -0.38 14.86 -2.07
CA PRO A 149 -1.57 15.61 -2.44
C PRO A 149 -1.30 17.12 -2.51
N LYS A 150 -1.88 17.82 -3.50
CA LYS A 150 -1.66 19.26 -3.75
C LYS A 150 -1.88 20.15 -2.50
N ALA A 151 -2.77 19.75 -1.59
CA ALA A 151 -3.05 20.47 -0.34
C ALA A 151 -1.89 20.48 0.67
N MET A 152 -0.96 19.52 0.62
CA MET A 152 0.22 19.47 1.52
C MET A 152 1.42 20.27 1.00
N LYS A 153 1.39 20.76 -0.25
CA LYS A 153 2.52 21.50 -0.85
C LYS A 153 2.75 22.89 -0.23
N SER A 154 1.80 23.38 0.58
CA SER A 154 1.84 24.71 1.20
C SER A 154 2.56 24.79 2.55
N MET A 155 3.03 23.68 3.14
CA MET A 155 3.53 23.68 4.53
C MET A 155 5.05 23.52 4.71
N HIS A 156 5.87 23.66 3.65
CA HIS A 156 7.33 23.43 3.75
C HIS A 156 8.25 24.58 3.30
N HIS A 157 7.75 25.81 3.17
CA HIS A 157 8.62 26.97 2.95
C HIS A 157 8.15 28.15 3.80
N GLY A 158 8.75 28.34 4.97
CA GLY A 158 8.58 29.55 5.76
C GLY A 158 9.31 29.52 7.09
N ALA A 159 10.33 30.39 7.22
CA ALA A 159 11.02 30.83 8.43
C ALA A 159 12.29 30.07 8.88
N MET A 160 13.36 30.16 8.07
CA MET A 160 14.67 30.53 8.63
C MET A 160 14.90 32.02 8.38
N HIS A 161 14.58 32.86 9.37
CA HIS A 161 15.16 34.19 9.50
C HIS A 161 16.10 34.15 10.70
N GLN A 162 17.39 33.94 10.43
CA GLN A 162 18.44 34.49 11.28
C GLN A 162 18.54 35.97 10.94
N HIS A 163 18.52 36.85 11.94
CA HIS A 163 19.48 37.94 12.04
C HIS A 163 19.49 38.43 13.50
N SER A 164 20.72 38.43 14.02
CA SER A 164 21.18 39.03 15.27
C SER A 164 21.01 40.55 15.24
N ASP A 165 21.23 41.15 16.42
CA ASP A 165 21.48 42.57 16.71
C ASP A 165 20.18 43.30 17.13
N GLY A 166 19.96 43.69 18.39
CA GLY A 166 20.92 44.11 19.40
C GLY A 166 21.06 45.64 19.36
N ASP A 167 20.52 46.28 20.40
CA ASP A 167 20.90 47.60 20.94
C ASP A 167 20.10 48.87 20.54
N LYS A 168 19.45 49.41 21.61
CA LYS A 168 19.28 50.83 22.03
C LYS A 168 18.33 51.77 21.26
N HIS A 169 17.31 52.28 21.96
CA HIS A 169 17.21 53.64 22.55
C HIS A 169 17.24 54.73 21.46
N GLU A 170 16.28 55.65 21.34
CA GLU A 170 15.87 56.60 22.37
C GLU A 170 14.59 57.32 21.92
N MET A 171 13.76 57.71 22.88
CA MET A 171 12.62 58.60 22.71
C MET A 171 13.08 59.99 22.31
N LYS A 172 12.37 60.67 21.39
CA LYS A 172 12.03 62.09 21.58
C LYS A 172 10.64 62.41 21.03
N MET A 173 9.79 62.83 21.95
CA MET A 173 8.60 63.63 21.72
C MET A 173 9.00 65.06 21.32
N GLU A 174 8.08 65.68 20.60
CA GLU A 174 7.66 67.08 20.71
C GLU A 174 8.22 68.11 19.72
N LYS A 175 7.24 68.67 19.00
CA LYS A 175 7.10 70.00 18.36
C LYS A 175 8.13 70.49 17.34
#